data_AF-A0A7X7VPK2-F1
#
_entry.id   AF-A0A7X7VPK2-F1
#
_cell.length_a   1.000
_cell.length_b   1.000
_cell.length_c   1.000
_cell.angle_alpha   90.00
_cell.angle_beta   90.00
_cell.angle_gamma   90.00
#
_symmetry.space_group_name_H-M   'P 1'
#
loop_
_entity.id
_entity.type
_entity.pdbx_description
1 polymer ?
#
loop_
_entity_poly.entity_id
_entity_poly.type
_entity_poly.pdbx_seq_one_letter_code
_entity_poly.pdbx_strand_id
1 'polypeptide(L)' 'MVSEKELLEKFPTIAANAEQDVCTPENPRKTMTADFKKILTCCYYDEPVNF' A
#
# COMPACT_ATOMS: atom_id res chain seq x y z
N MET A 1 -12.55 -6.62 10.88
CA MET A 1 -12.24 -5.76 9.72
C MET A 1 -11.59 -4.49 10.23
N VAL A 2 -10.63 -3.94 9.49
CA VAL A 2 -10.03 -2.63 9.82
C VAL A 2 -11.04 -1.53 9.49
N SER A 3 -11.21 -0.54 10.37
CA SER A 3 -12.09 0.60 10.09
C SER A 3 -11.45 1.56 9.08
N GLU A 4 -12.25 2.30 8.32
CA GLU A 4 -11.72 3.25 7.32
C GLU A 4 -10.89 4.33 8.02
N LYS A 5 -11.35 4.81 9.17
CA LYS A 5 -10.61 5.73 10.02
C LYS A 5 -9.23 5.18 10.40
N GLU A 6 -9.17 3.95 10.88
CA GLU A 6 -7.90 3.30 11.25
C GLU A 6 -6.98 3.14 10.04
N LEU A 7 -7.53 2.76 8.88
CA LEU A 7 -6.76 2.66 7.65
C LEU A 7 -6.15 4.03 7.31
N LEU A 8 -6.96 5.08 7.23
CA LEU A 8 -6.54 6.42 6.83
C LEU A 8 -5.49 7.01 7.79
N GLU A 9 -5.63 6.77 9.09
CA GLU A 9 -4.66 7.21 10.11
C GLU A 9 -3.29 6.51 9.93
N LYS A 10 -3.29 5.20 9.67
CA LYS A 10 -2.06 4.41 9.53
C LYS A 10 -1.47 4.44 8.11
N PHE A 11 -2.25 4.90 7.14
CA PHE A 11 -1.94 4.78 5.72
C PHE A 11 -0.56 5.35 5.33
N PRO A 12 -0.21 6.58 5.75
CA PRO A 12 1.06 7.19 5.34
C PRO A 12 2.27 6.38 5.83
N THR A 13 2.19 5.87 7.06
CA THR A 13 3.26 5.10 7.70
C THR A 13 3.39 3.72 7.09
N ILE A 14 2.27 3.01 6.85
CA ILE A 14 2.31 1.67 6.23
C ILE A 14 2.94 1.74 4.84
N ALA A 15 2.52 2.71 4.01
CA ALA A 15 3.05 2.83 2.65
C ALA A 15 4.53 3.21 2.61
N ALA A 16 4.98 4.10 3.51
CA ALA A 16 6.39 4.47 3.61
C ALA A 16 7.25 3.30 4.11
N ASN A 17 6.77 2.55 5.11
CA ASN A 17 7.45 1.37 5.61
C ASN A 17 7.54 0.28 4.53
N ALA A 18 6.50 0.08 3.74
CA ALA A 18 6.51 -0.88 2.63
C ALA A 18 7.58 -0.53 1.58
N GLU A 19 7.77 0.75 1.23
CA GLU A 19 8.85 1.13 0.31
C GLU A 19 10.26 0.82 0.87
N GLN A 20 10.44 0.91 2.19
CA GLN A 20 11.72 0.65 2.86
C GLN A 20 11.90 -0.81 3.29
N ASP A 21 10.92 -1.68 3.03
CA ASP A 21 11.00 -3.09 3.39
C ASP A 21 12.12 -3.77 2.59
N VAL A 22 12.91 -4.59 3.27
CA VAL A 22 14.02 -5.34 2.66
C VAL A 22 13.56 -6.28 1.55
N CYS A 23 12.27 -6.64 1.52
CA CYS A 23 11.68 -7.48 0.50
C CYS A 23 11.25 -6.69 -0.75
N THR A 24 11.06 -5.37 -0.66
CA THR A 24 10.57 -4.53 -1.77
C THR A 24 11.50 -4.54 -3.00
N PRO A 25 12.84 -4.54 -2.85
CA PRO A 25 13.75 -4.70 -3.99
C PRO A 25 13.60 -6.02 -4.78
N GLU A 26 13.05 -7.06 -4.16
CA GLU A 26 12.83 -8.36 -4.80
C GLU A 26 11.57 -8.38 -5.69
N ASN A 27 10.71 -7.36 -5.59
CA ASN A 27 9.52 -7.26 -6.43
C ASN A 27 9.95 -6.94 -7.88
N PRO A 28 9.54 -7.75 -8.89
CA PRO A 28 9.96 -7.56 -10.29
C PRO A 28 9.52 -6.22 -10.88
N ARG A 29 8.51 -5.59 -10.26
CA ARG A 29 8.08 -4.24 -10.54
C ARG A 29 8.63 -3.30 -9.48
N LYS A 30 9.36 -2.27 -9.90
CA LYS A 30 9.72 -1.17 -9.00
C LYS A 30 8.46 -0.50 -8.46
N THR A 31 8.34 -0.45 -7.15
CA THR A 31 7.22 0.16 -6.43
C THR A 31 7.71 1.27 -5.51
N MET A 32 6.93 2.33 -5.38
CA MET A 32 7.18 3.45 -4.46
C MET A 32 6.03 3.59 -3.46
N THR A 33 6.18 4.44 -2.44
CA THR A 33 5.12 4.75 -1.45
C THR A 33 3.76 5.03 -2.11
N ALA A 34 3.74 5.74 -3.24
CA ALA A 34 2.51 6.06 -3.96
C ALA A 34 1.80 4.81 -4.54
N ASP A 35 2.55 3.80 -4.98
CA ASP A 35 1.99 2.56 -5.50
C ASP A 35 1.37 1.74 -4.37
N PHE A 36 2.07 1.61 -3.23
CA PHE A 36 1.52 0.93 -2.05
C PHE A 36 0.23 1.59 -1.55
N LYS A 37 0.14 2.92 -1.62
CA LYS A 37 -1.13 3.63 -1.34
C LYS A 37 -2.26 3.21 -2.27
N LYS A 38 -2.00 3.12 -3.57
CA LYS A 38 -3.03 2.66 -4.51
C LYS A 38 -3.42 1.20 -4.26
N ILE A 39 -2.45 0.32 -4.07
CA ILE A 39 -2.69 -1.12 -3.81
C ILE A 39 -3.55 -1.32 -2.56
N LEU A 40 -3.21 -0.65 -1.46
CA LEU A 40 -3.94 -0.74 -0.19
C LEU A 40 -5.36 -0.15 -0.29
N THR A 41 -5.54 0.90 -1.09
CA THR A 41 -6.87 1.46 -1.40
C THR A 41 -7.71 0.43 -2.15
N CYS A 42 -7.17 -0.14 -3.23
CA CYS A 42 -7.84 -1.17 -4.00
C CYS A 42 -8.20 -2.39 -3.13
N CYS A 43 -7.29 -2.83 -2.27
CA CYS A 43 -7.52 -3.94 -1.35
C CYS A 43 -8.63 -3.63 -0.33
N TYR A 44 -8.69 -2.42 0.21
CA TYR A 44 -9.69 -2.05 1.22
C TYR A 44 -11.10 -1.94 0.64
N TYR A 45 -11.22 -1.38 -0.56
CA TYR A 45 -12.50 -1.14 -1.24
C TYR A 45 -12.92 -2.26 -2.19
N ASP A 46 -12.16 -3.36 -2.26
CA ASP A 46 -12.38 -4.48 -3.18
C ASP A 46 -12.41 -4.03 -4.66
N GLU A 47 -11.50 -3.12 -5.02
CA GLU A 47 -11.34 -2.61 -6.39
C GLU A 47 -10.21 -3.33 -7.14
N PRO A 48 -10.31 -3.48 -8.47
CA PRO A 48 -9.24 -4.06 -9.28
C PRO A 48 -7.99 -3.18 -9.35
N VAL A 49 -6.81 -3.80 -9.29
CA VAL A 49 -5.51 -3.13 -9.52
C VAL A 49 -5.24 -3.03 -11.02
N ASN A 50 -5.17 -1.81 -11.56
CA ASN A 50 -5.12 -1.54 -13.01
C ASN A 50 -4.00 -0.60 -13.48
N PHE A 51 -3.06 -0.29 -12.60
CA PHE A 51 -1.92 0.58 -12.86
C PHE A 51 -0.63 -0.22 -12.95
#